data_AF-T0Q4W4-F1
#
_entry.id   AF-T0Q4W4-F1
#
_cell.length_a   1.000
_cell.length_b   1.000
_cell.length_c   1.000
_cell.angle_alpha   90.00
_cell.angle_beta   90.00
_cell.angle_gamma   90.00
#
_symmetry.space_group_name_H-M   'P 1'
#
loop_
_entity.id
_entity.type
_entity.pdbx_description
1 polymer ?
#
loop_
_entity_poly.entity_id
_entity_poly.type
_entity_poly.pdbx_seq_one_letter_code
_entity_poly.pdbx_strand_id
1 'polypeptide(L)'
;MLRQRWVIQVACGAAAFSASVAMFNLVMETQDEDDERSADDASRPLLPASPARPSLRLSSQSTIAVDAVEEALETLAHGDEPCILSPIERARINLFWDDLATTLGGDAYALQDLTQHAQGYAQRFPVEFPLATMLKAISIAASHSHNASRTNVLPPMRRRSTLSLMGNKLFEMAVDTKGGMQNAMHRAVRRYLERALDLFAERLKDSIKDKDMPLYLQSNIDVAVDQFLPDVKLELFRKTKDLFVATTTTPPLQRLPSESGDATSASLPQRAASSWANARACILYNLFPYDQSIWRCLKNPYWWSFTILGMLPYIGQAWWCLLFVLKDKRDEHQLCQFIIGFKTSQFLTLGLGSTILGVAKYIACALYGTMGVCDLYGPMLSPWNTLFFLWQTALVWVAFFYLPYTERPSTATVLSPKHATAPKTTYQDMFGNVLHMDRGGYLMKLCGYETIAFCFTMGLALAAQSLLDMTWQRQNIMFWIRTLYGLLSLPYLPFKIPLVENVLLHTCRMGYDARGRTVRMVKGAPSSSAT
;
A
#
# COMPACT_ATOMS: atom_id res chain seq x y z
N MET A 1 3.30 -7.20 50.84
CA MET A 1 2.00 -6.62 50.40
C MET A 1 2.12 -5.32 49.60
N LEU A 2 2.88 -4.29 50.04
CA LEU A 2 3.01 -3.02 49.30
C LEU A 2 3.56 -3.14 47.87
N ARG A 3 4.58 -3.98 47.64
CA ARG A 3 5.11 -4.27 46.28
C ARG A 3 4.07 -4.90 45.34
N GLN A 4 3.16 -5.70 45.87
CA GLN A 4 2.16 -6.43 45.08
C GLN A 4 1.04 -5.49 44.62
N ARG A 5 0.62 -4.55 45.46
CA ARG A 5 -0.34 -3.49 45.10
C ARG A 5 0.19 -2.57 44.01
N TRP A 6 1.47 -2.20 44.05
CA TRP A 6 2.07 -1.32 43.06
C TRP A 6 2.13 -1.96 41.67
N VAL A 7 2.49 -3.24 41.60
CA VAL A 7 2.52 -4.00 40.34
C VAL A 7 1.12 -4.11 39.73
N ILE A 8 0.09 -4.35 40.55
CA ILE A 8 -1.30 -4.42 40.09
C ILE A 8 -1.77 -3.06 39.56
N GLN A 9 -1.45 -1.96 40.25
CA GLN A 9 -1.84 -0.61 39.81
C GLN A 9 -1.17 -0.23 38.49
N VAL A 10 0.12 -0.53 38.31
CA VAL A 10 0.83 -0.28 37.05
C VAL A 10 0.27 -1.16 35.93
N ALA A 11 -0.03 -2.43 36.20
CA ALA A 11 -0.62 -3.33 35.23
C ALA A 11 -2.03 -2.88 34.80
N CYS A 12 -2.87 -2.44 35.75
CA CYS A 12 -4.18 -1.88 35.46
C CYS A 12 -4.09 -0.58 34.64
N GLY A 13 -3.14 0.30 34.96
CA GLY A 13 -2.90 1.52 34.18
C GLY A 13 -2.47 1.22 32.74
N ALA A 14 -1.55 0.26 32.56
CA ALA A 14 -1.11 -0.18 31.24
C ALA A 14 -2.24 -0.87 30.44
N ALA A 15 -3.08 -1.66 31.10
CA ALA A 15 -4.24 -2.30 30.48
C ALA A 15 -5.31 -1.27 30.06
N ALA A 16 -5.62 -0.29 30.91
CA ALA A 16 -6.58 0.77 30.61
C ALA A 16 -6.10 1.65 29.43
N PHE A 17 -4.82 1.99 29.41
CA PHE A 17 -4.20 2.69 28.31
C PHE A 17 -4.27 1.88 27.01
N SER A 18 -3.94 0.60 27.07
CA SER A 18 -3.99 -0.30 25.92
C SER A 18 -5.42 -0.46 25.37
N ALA A 19 -6.41 -0.58 26.25
CA ALA A 19 -7.82 -0.60 25.87
C ALA A 19 -8.27 0.71 25.19
N SER A 20 -7.74 1.85 25.62
CA SER A 20 -8.03 3.15 25.01
C SER A 20 -7.47 3.24 23.58
N VAL A 21 -6.26 2.71 23.35
CA VAL A 21 -5.65 2.65 22.00
C VAL A 21 -6.38 1.64 21.11
N ALA A 22 -6.80 0.49 21.64
CA ALA A 22 -7.57 -0.49 20.89
C ALA A 22 -8.95 0.06 20.46
N MET A 23 -9.64 0.78 21.36
CA MET A 23 -10.88 1.48 21.03
C MET A 23 -10.66 2.54 19.96
N PHE A 24 -9.57 3.31 20.05
CA PHE A 24 -9.22 4.29 19.02
C PHE A 24 -9.01 3.65 17.64
N ASN A 25 -8.35 2.48 17.59
CA ASN A 25 -8.15 1.75 16.35
C ASN A 25 -9.46 1.19 15.76
N LEU A 26 -10.38 0.71 16.61
CA LEU A 26 -11.72 0.29 16.19
C LEU A 26 -12.54 1.45 15.62
N VAL A 27 -12.47 2.61 16.28
CA VAL A 27 -13.16 3.84 15.80
C VAL A 27 -12.63 4.26 14.42
N MET A 28 -11.31 4.16 14.21
CA MET A 28 -10.72 4.44 12.90
C MET A 28 -11.21 3.48 11.81
N GLU A 29 -11.34 2.19 12.12
CA GLU A 29 -11.78 1.18 11.13
C GLU A 29 -13.26 1.32 10.77
N THR A 30 -14.13 1.64 11.72
CA THR A 30 -15.54 1.94 11.43
C THR A 30 -15.74 3.15 10.53
N GLN A 31 -14.77 4.09 10.54
CA GLN A 31 -14.88 5.34 9.79
C GLN A 31 -14.48 5.17 8.31
N ASP A 32 -13.51 4.30 8.01
CA ASP A 32 -13.16 3.93 6.63
C ASP A 32 -14.38 3.30 5.91
N GLU A 33 -15.20 2.50 6.62
CA GLU A 33 -16.41 1.88 6.04
C GLU A 33 -17.52 2.91 5.73
N ASP A 34 -17.68 3.94 6.55
CA ASP A 34 -18.69 4.99 6.35
C ASP A 34 -18.32 5.95 5.19
N ASP A 35 -17.03 6.23 5.01
CA ASP A 35 -16.52 7.05 3.90
C ASP A 35 -16.67 6.32 2.54
N GLU A 36 -16.42 5.01 2.49
CA GLU A 36 -16.68 4.19 1.29
C GLU A 36 -18.18 4.15 0.95
N ARG A 37 -19.05 4.00 1.96
CA ARG A 37 -20.51 3.92 1.75
C ARG A 37 -21.12 5.23 1.28
N SER A 38 -20.59 6.36 1.75
CA SER A 38 -21.04 7.71 1.36
C SER A 38 -20.66 8.06 -0.08
N ALA A 39 -19.59 7.46 -0.62
CA ALA A 39 -19.18 7.66 -2.00
C ALA A 39 -20.12 6.98 -3.02
N ASP A 40 -20.70 5.83 -2.66
CA ASP A 40 -21.56 5.03 -3.54
C ASP A 40 -22.98 5.62 -3.70
N ASP A 41 -23.54 6.22 -2.64
CA ASP A 41 -24.92 6.74 -2.66
C ASP A 41 -25.11 8.02 -3.50
N ALA A 42 -24.03 8.70 -3.88
CA ALA A 42 -24.09 9.93 -4.68
C ALA A 42 -24.42 9.72 -6.18
N SER A 43 -24.61 8.48 -6.64
CA SER A 43 -24.49 8.14 -8.08
C SER A 43 -25.75 7.61 -8.81
N ARG A 44 -26.98 7.63 -8.24
CA ARG A 44 -28.17 7.00 -8.89
C ARG A 44 -29.33 7.94 -9.27
N PRO A 45 -29.86 7.90 -10.53
CA PRO A 45 -31.12 8.55 -10.94
C PRO A 45 -32.34 7.59 -11.06
N LEU A 46 -33.57 8.12 -10.99
CA LEU A 46 -34.87 7.41 -10.88
C LEU A 46 -35.84 7.72 -12.05
N LEU A 47 -36.74 6.76 -12.40
CA LEU A 47 -38.12 6.84 -13.04
C LEU A 47 -38.37 5.80 -14.19
N PRO A 48 -39.62 5.58 -14.74
CA PRO A 48 -40.75 4.76 -14.25
C PRO A 48 -41.38 3.78 -15.32
N ALA A 49 -42.60 3.24 -15.10
CA ALA A 49 -43.10 1.88 -15.46
C ALA A 49 -44.01 1.63 -16.73
N SER A 50 -44.05 0.34 -17.15
CA SER A 50 -45.19 -0.53 -17.64
C SER A 50 -45.66 -0.54 -19.14
N PRO A 51 -46.46 -1.54 -19.64
CA PRO A 51 -46.04 -2.86 -20.19
C PRO A 51 -46.73 -3.30 -21.53
N ALA A 52 -46.32 -4.45 -22.14
CA ALA A 52 -47.17 -5.50 -22.76
C ALA A 52 -46.39 -6.52 -23.65
N ARG A 53 -46.75 -7.82 -23.56
CA ARG A 53 -46.21 -9.01 -24.29
C ARG A 53 -46.99 -9.30 -25.59
N PRO A 54 -46.37 -9.88 -26.64
CA PRO A 54 -46.50 -11.33 -26.86
C PRO A 54 -45.31 -12.05 -27.57
N SER A 55 -45.32 -13.38 -27.47
CA SER A 55 -44.32 -14.37 -27.93
C SER A 55 -44.24 -14.58 -29.45
N LEU A 56 -43.03 -14.81 -30.00
CA LEU A 56 -42.84 -15.39 -31.35
C LEU A 56 -41.48 -16.08 -31.56
N ARG A 57 -41.51 -17.08 -32.46
CA ARG A 57 -40.45 -18.02 -32.86
C ARG A 57 -39.34 -17.34 -33.68
N LEU A 58 -38.07 -17.65 -33.39
CA LEU A 58 -36.90 -17.02 -34.01
C LEU A 58 -36.29 -17.78 -35.20
N SER A 59 -35.82 -17.00 -36.19
CA SER A 59 -35.10 -17.37 -37.40
C SER A 59 -33.58 -17.47 -37.15
N SER A 60 -32.90 -18.37 -37.87
CA SER A 60 -31.58 -18.95 -37.57
C SER A 60 -30.33 -18.12 -37.97
N GLN A 61 -30.40 -16.79 -38.07
CA GLN A 61 -29.23 -15.95 -38.41
C GLN A 61 -29.21 -14.61 -37.65
N SER A 62 -29.47 -14.63 -36.33
CA SER A 62 -29.38 -13.43 -35.49
C SER A 62 -28.05 -13.38 -34.73
N THR A 63 -27.39 -12.23 -34.78
CA THR A 63 -26.31 -11.86 -33.86
C THR A 63 -26.88 -11.04 -32.71
N ILE A 64 -26.33 -11.23 -31.50
CA ILE A 64 -26.80 -10.61 -30.26
C ILE A 64 -25.60 -9.96 -29.57
N ALA A 65 -25.75 -8.70 -29.17
CA ALA A 65 -24.77 -7.96 -28.38
C ALA A 65 -24.88 -8.33 -26.90
N VAL A 66 -23.76 -8.34 -26.17
CA VAL A 66 -23.72 -8.68 -24.73
C VAL A 66 -24.60 -7.74 -23.92
N ASP A 67 -24.51 -6.44 -24.19
CA ASP A 67 -25.29 -5.39 -23.51
C ASP A 67 -26.81 -5.67 -23.57
N ALA A 68 -27.29 -6.21 -24.68
CA ALA A 68 -28.72 -6.54 -24.85
C ALA A 68 -29.14 -7.74 -23.99
N VAL A 69 -28.22 -8.67 -23.69
CA VAL A 69 -28.48 -9.81 -22.78
C VAL A 69 -28.39 -9.37 -21.32
N GLU A 70 -27.47 -8.47 -20.97
CA GLU A 70 -27.40 -7.87 -19.64
C GLU A 70 -28.65 -7.05 -19.33
N GLU A 71 -29.09 -6.21 -20.26
CA GLU A 71 -30.35 -5.48 -20.16
C GLU A 71 -31.54 -6.45 -20.01
N ALA A 72 -31.54 -7.56 -20.75
CA ALA A 72 -32.56 -8.60 -20.60
C ALA A 72 -32.50 -9.32 -19.23
N LEU A 73 -31.31 -9.54 -18.65
CA LEU A 73 -31.15 -10.10 -17.30
C LEU A 73 -31.67 -9.12 -16.23
N GLU A 74 -31.40 -7.83 -16.39
CA GLU A 74 -31.92 -6.79 -15.50
C GLU A 74 -33.45 -6.69 -15.60
N THR A 75 -34.01 -6.74 -16.80
CA THR A 75 -35.47 -6.76 -16.96
C THR A 75 -36.12 -8.00 -16.33
N LEU A 76 -35.45 -9.15 -16.36
CA LEU A 76 -35.91 -10.37 -15.67
C LEU A 76 -35.82 -10.26 -14.14
N ALA A 77 -34.84 -9.53 -13.61
CA ALA A 77 -34.72 -9.31 -12.18
C ALA A 77 -35.84 -8.41 -11.63
N HIS A 78 -36.40 -7.51 -12.46
CA HIS A 78 -37.42 -6.53 -12.07
C HIS A 78 -38.85 -6.88 -12.54
N GLY A 79 -39.05 -8.02 -13.20
CA GLY A 79 -40.35 -8.45 -13.71
C GLY A 79 -41.30 -8.99 -12.64
N ASP A 80 -42.54 -9.29 -13.05
CA ASP A 80 -43.63 -9.80 -12.18
C ASP A 80 -43.29 -11.12 -11.46
N GLU A 81 -42.33 -11.89 -11.99
CA GLU A 81 -41.65 -12.97 -11.28
C GLU A 81 -40.16 -12.60 -11.14
N PRO A 82 -39.75 -11.97 -10.04
CA PRO A 82 -38.37 -11.58 -9.85
C PRO A 82 -37.50 -12.84 -9.73
N CYS A 83 -36.69 -13.10 -10.76
CA CYS A 83 -35.59 -14.04 -10.64
C CYS A 83 -34.52 -13.39 -9.76
N ILE A 84 -34.59 -13.63 -8.45
CA ILE A 84 -33.55 -13.21 -7.51
C ILE A 84 -32.32 -14.07 -7.77
N LEU A 85 -31.43 -13.57 -8.62
CA LEU A 85 -30.09 -14.13 -8.79
C LEU A 85 -29.31 -13.95 -7.48
N SER A 86 -28.84 -15.03 -6.91
CA SER A 86 -27.92 -15.00 -5.77
C SER A 86 -26.62 -14.27 -6.15
N PRO A 87 -25.89 -13.71 -5.16
CA PRO A 87 -24.60 -13.07 -5.42
C PRO A 87 -23.61 -14.00 -6.15
N ILE A 88 -23.68 -15.30 -5.85
CA ILE A 88 -22.83 -16.34 -6.46
C ILE A 88 -23.19 -16.52 -7.94
N GLU A 89 -24.48 -16.61 -8.28
CA GLU A 89 -24.93 -16.73 -9.66
C GLU A 89 -24.56 -15.49 -10.49
N ARG A 90 -24.66 -14.29 -9.91
CA ARG A 90 -24.23 -13.05 -10.59
C ARG A 90 -22.73 -13.03 -10.85
N ALA A 91 -21.92 -13.41 -9.86
CA ALA A 91 -20.47 -13.54 -10.05
C ALA A 91 -20.14 -14.58 -11.13
N ARG A 92 -20.89 -15.68 -11.19
CA ARG A 92 -20.68 -16.74 -12.18
C ARG A 92 -21.13 -16.33 -13.59
N ILE A 93 -22.16 -15.49 -13.73
CA ILE A 93 -22.56 -14.88 -15.02
C ILE A 93 -21.45 -13.95 -15.54
N ASN A 94 -20.83 -13.13 -14.69
CA ASN A 94 -19.74 -12.26 -15.11
C ASN A 94 -18.52 -13.06 -15.61
N LEU A 95 -18.16 -14.13 -14.90
CA LEU A 95 -17.10 -15.04 -15.33
C LEU A 95 -17.43 -15.78 -16.63
N PHE A 96 -18.70 -16.05 -16.92
CA PHE A 96 -19.12 -16.61 -18.20
C PHE A 96 -18.86 -15.64 -19.35
N TRP A 97 -19.13 -14.34 -19.17
CA TRP A 97 -18.84 -13.33 -20.19
C TRP A 97 -17.34 -13.16 -20.44
N ASP A 98 -16.52 -13.19 -19.39
CA ASP A 98 -15.06 -13.16 -19.53
C ASP A 98 -14.54 -14.37 -20.33
N ASP A 99 -15.04 -15.58 -20.05
CA ASP A 99 -14.66 -16.82 -20.76
C ASP A 99 -15.12 -16.78 -22.22
N LEU A 100 -16.33 -16.30 -22.48
CA LEU A 100 -16.88 -16.14 -23.82
C LEU A 100 -16.07 -15.11 -24.64
N ALA A 101 -15.71 -13.98 -24.04
CA ALA A 101 -14.93 -12.91 -24.67
C ALA A 101 -13.53 -13.39 -25.06
N THR A 102 -12.89 -14.21 -24.21
CA THR A 102 -11.58 -14.80 -24.53
C THR A 102 -11.64 -15.87 -25.62
N THR A 103 -12.75 -16.61 -25.71
CA THR A 103 -12.89 -17.73 -26.66
C THR A 103 -13.28 -17.28 -28.07
N LEU A 104 -14.25 -16.36 -28.18
CA LEU A 104 -14.87 -16.02 -29.47
C LEU A 104 -14.44 -14.65 -30.03
N GLY A 105 -13.89 -13.75 -29.21
CA GLY A 105 -13.31 -12.47 -29.64
C GLY A 105 -14.27 -11.56 -30.43
N GLY A 106 -15.07 -10.75 -29.72
CA GLY A 106 -15.95 -9.75 -30.32
C GLY A 106 -17.10 -9.35 -29.38
N ASP A 107 -17.81 -8.27 -29.71
CA ASP A 107 -18.90 -7.72 -28.87
C ASP A 107 -20.29 -8.24 -29.27
N ALA A 108 -20.38 -9.04 -30.34
CA ALA A 108 -21.61 -9.63 -30.85
C ALA A 108 -21.40 -11.09 -31.27
N TYR A 109 -22.28 -11.97 -30.79
CA TYR A 109 -22.17 -13.41 -31.01
C TYR A 109 -23.36 -13.94 -31.79
N ALA A 110 -23.16 -14.98 -32.59
CA ALA A 110 -24.27 -15.71 -33.19
C ALA A 110 -25.09 -16.36 -32.07
N LEU A 111 -26.43 -16.26 -32.15
CA LEU A 111 -27.34 -16.82 -31.15
C LEU A 111 -27.04 -18.31 -30.87
N GLN A 112 -26.71 -19.08 -31.92
CA GLN A 112 -26.38 -20.50 -31.79
C GLN A 112 -25.12 -20.72 -30.94
N ASP A 113 -24.03 -19.99 -31.20
CA ASP A 113 -22.77 -20.12 -30.47
C ASP A 113 -22.94 -19.74 -28.99
N LEU A 114 -23.69 -18.66 -28.73
CA LEU A 114 -23.98 -18.21 -27.37
C LEU A 114 -24.78 -19.25 -26.58
N THR A 115 -25.82 -19.83 -27.20
CA THR A 115 -26.63 -20.88 -26.55
C THR A 115 -25.83 -22.17 -26.32
N GLN A 116 -24.97 -22.57 -27.26
CA GLN A 116 -24.11 -23.73 -27.12
C GLN A 116 -23.06 -23.53 -26.03
N HIS A 117 -22.45 -22.35 -25.94
CA HIS A 117 -21.48 -22.03 -24.91
C HIS A 117 -22.11 -21.99 -23.52
N ALA A 118 -23.30 -21.37 -23.39
CA ALA A 118 -24.05 -21.37 -22.13
C ALA A 118 -24.40 -22.78 -21.64
N GLN A 119 -24.76 -23.69 -22.54
CA GLN A 119 -25.02 -25.10 -22.20
C GLN A 119 -23.75 -25.83 -21.76
N GLY A 120 -22.61 -25.63 -22.44
CA GLY A 120 -21.33 -26.20 -22.03
C GLY A 120 -20.87 -25.68 -20.67
N TYR A 121 -21.07 -24.38 -20.42
CA TYR A 121 -20.73 -23.75 -19.15
C TYR A 121 -21.60 -24.28 -17.99
N ALA A 122 -22.90 -24.50 -18.24
CA ALA A 122 -23.81 -25.10 -17.29
C ALA A 122 -23.45 -26.55 -16.92
N GLN A 123 -22.91 -27.34 -17.86
CA GLN A 123 -22.42 -28.69 -17.56
C GLN A 123 -21.22 -28.67 -16.61
N ARG A 124 -20.38 -27.64 -16.68
CA ARG A 124 -19.23 -27.47 -15.79
C ARG A 124 -19.63 -26.96 -14.39
N PHE A 125 -20.70 -26.15 -14.32
CA PHE A 125 -21.17 -25.52 -13.08
C PHE A 125 -22.69 -25.69 -12.89
N PRO A 126 -23.18 -26.92 -12.66
CA PRO A 126 -24.62 -27.21 -12.69
C PRO A 126 -25.42 -26.57 -11.54
N VAL A 127 -24.76 -26.25 -10.43
CA VAL A 127 -25.40 -25.67 -9.24
C VAL A 127 -25.28 -24.14 -9.19
N GLU A 128 -24.23 -23.58 -9.81
CA GLU A 128 -23.88 -22.17 -9.69
C GLU A 128 -24.29 -21.33 -10.92
N PHE A 129 -24.54 -21.97 -12.07
CA PHE A 129 -24.87 -21.27 -13.31
C PHE A 129 -26.37 -21.39 -13.63
N PRO A 130 -27.15 -20.29 -13.62
CA PRO A 130 -28.59 -20.33 -13.80
C PRO A 130 -28.96 -20.42 -15.29
N LEU A 131 -28.74 -21.60 -15.89
CA LEU A 131 -28.93 -21.84 -17.33
C LEU A 131 -30.32 -21.43 -17.84
N ALA A 132 -31.37 -21.73 -17.09
CA ALA A 132 -32.74 -21.40 -17.48
C ALA A 132 -32.96 -19.87 -17.58
N THR A 133 -32.42 -19.11 -16.63
CA THR A 133 -32.50 -17.65 -16.61
C THR A 133 -31.68 -17.04 -17.75
N MET A 134 -30.47 -17.56 -17.98
CA MET A 134 -29.61 -17.13 -19.09
C MET A 134 -30.27 -17.36 -20.46
N LEU A 135 -30.81 -18.55 -20.72
CA LEU A 135 -31.49 -18.85 -21.99
C LEU A 135 -32.74 -17.97 -22.18
N LYS A 136 -33.47 -17.66 -21.11
CA LYS A 136 -34.61 -16.74 -21.14
C LYS A 136 -34.16 -15.32 -21.50
N ALA A 137 -33.08 -14.81 -20.90
CA ALA A 137 -32.52 -13.50 -21.22
C ALA A 137 -32.06 -13.42 -22.68
N ILE A 138 -31.34 -14.44 -23.17
CA ILE A 138 -30.90 -14.53 -24.56
C ILE A 138 -32.10 -14.47 -25.51
N SER A 139 -33.19 -15.18 -25.20
CA SER A 139 -34.40 -15.16 -26.03
C SER A 139 -35.08 -13.78 -26.09
N ILE A 140 -35.08 -13.05 -24.97
CA ILE A 140 -35.61 -11.68 -24.88
C ILE A 140 -34.76 -10.74 -25.73
N ALA A 141 -33.44 -10.77 -25.56
CA ALA A 141 -32.50 -9.98 -26.34
C ALA A 141 -32.64 -10.23 -27.85
N ALA A 142 -32.78 -11.50 -28.25
CA ALA A 142 -32.98 -11.88 -29.64
C ALA A 142 -34.27 -11.31 -30.23
N SER A 143 -35.35 -11.26 -29.44
CA SER A 143 -36.63 -10.69 -29.86
C SER A 143 -36.58 -9.17 -30.05
N HIS A 144 -35.82 -8.46 -29.22
CA HIS A 144 -35.62 -7.00 -29.34
C HIS A 144 -34.83 -6.63 -30.59
N SER A 145 -33.77 -7.39 -30.90
CA SER A 145 -32.98 -7.20 -32.12
C SER A 145 -33.82 -7.31 -33.41
N HIS A 146 -34.79 -8.24 -33.41
CA HIS A 146 -35.67 -8.44 -34.57
C HIS A 146 -36.69 -7.29 -34.78
N ASN A 147 -37.08 -6.59 -33.71
CA ASN A 147 -38.01 -5.46 -33.79
C ASN A 147 -37.31 -4.17 -34.23
N ALA A 148 -36.06 -3.94 -33.80
CA ALA A 148 -35.26 -2.79 -34.23
C ALA A 148 -35.03 -2.76 -35.75
N SER A 149 -34.96 -3.94 -36.40
CA SER A 149 -34.80 -4.04 -37.84
C SER A 149 -36.08 -3.72 -38.65
N ARG A 150 -37.26 -3.63 -38.02
CA ARG A 150 -38.54 -3.42 -38.71
C ARG A 150 -39.03 -1.97 -38.78
N THR A 151 -38.39 -1.02 -38.10
CA THR A 151 -38.84 0.39 -38.02
C THR A 151 -38.15 1.36 -38.99
N ASN A 152 -37.38 0.88 -39.98
CA ASN A 152 -36.88 1.74 -41.05
C ASN A 152 -37.97 1.96 -42.13
N VAL A 153 -38.86 2.91 -41.84
CA VAL A 153 -39.79 3.53 -42.79
C VAL A 153 -38.99 4.31 -43.84
N LEU A 154 -39.24 3.99 -45.11
CA LEU A 154 -38.74 4.62 -46.33
C LEU A 154 -38.90 6.17 -46.33
N PRO A 155 -37.90 6.95 -46.79
CA PRO A 155 -38.15 8.18 -47.53
C PRO A 155 -38.35 7.89 -49.04
N PRO A 156 -39.00 8.80 -49.79
CA PRO A 156 -39.55 8.49 -51.10
C PRO A 156 -38.49 8.40 -52.21
N MET A 157 -38.70 7.35 -53.00
CA MET A 157 -38.17 7.01 -54.32
C MET A 157 -37.89 8.24 -55.21
N ARG A 158 -36.61 8.49 -55.54
CA ARG A 158 -36.21 9.38 -56.64
C ARG A 158 -35.43 8.59 -57.70
N ARG A 159 -35.88 8.78 -58.95
CA ARG A 159 -35.49 8.05 -60.17
C ARG A 159 -33.99 7.82 -60.33
N ARG A 160 -33.67 6.57 -60.67
CA ARG A 160 -32.35 6.06 -61.04
C ARG A 160 -32.01 6.54 -62.46
N SER A 161 -31.10 7.51 -62.54
CA SER A 161 -30.33 7.80 -63.75
C SER A 161 -29.13 6.86 -63.81
N THR A 162 -28.81 6.40 -65.01
CA THR A 162 -27.76 5.44 -65.35
C THR A 162 -26.34 6.00 -65.16
N LEU A 163 -25.86 6.08 -63.91
CA LEU A 163 -24.47 6.49 -63.59
C LEU A 163 -23.92 5.94 -62.26
N SER A 164 -24.38 4.77 -61.77
CA SER A 164 -24.01 4.24 -60.44
C SER A 164 -22.90 3.17 -60.39
N LEU A 165 -22.14 2.96 -61.46
CA LEU A 165 -21.06 1.95 -61.47
C LEU A 165 -19.74 2.49 -60.87
N MET A 166 -19.57 3.81 -60.75
CA MET A 166 -18.37 4.45 -60.18
C MET A 166 -18.49 4.79 -58.68
N GLY A 167 -19.71 4.89 -58.14
CA GLY A 167 -19.94 5.27 -56.73
C GLY A 167 -19.63 4.15 -55.72
N ASN A 168 -19.99 2.90 -56.02
CA ASN A 168 -19.68 1.77 -55.14
C ASN A 168 -18.17 1.47 -55.10
N LYS A 169 -17.45 1.73 -56.20
CA LYS A 169 -16.00 1.55 -56.28
C LYS A 169 -15.24 2.64 -55.49
N LEU A 170 -15.76 3.87 -55.45
CA LEU A 170 -15.22 4.95 -54.61
C LEU A 170 -15.52 4.75 -53.12
N PHE A 171 -16.67 4.16 -52.77
CA PHE A 171 -16.99 3.82 -51.39
C PHE A 171 -16.16 2.62 -50.90
N GLU A 172 -15.96 1.58 -51.72
CA GLU A 172 -14.99 0.51 -51.42
C GLU A 172 -13.58 1.08 -51.27
N MET A 173 -13.12 1.99 -52.14
CA MET A 173 -11.82 2.65 -51.97
C MET A 173 -11.74 3.53 -50.71
N ALA A 174 -12.83 4.19 -50.29
CA ALA A 174 -12.87 5.00 -49.07
C ALA A 174 -12.89 4.13 -47.79
N VAL A 175 -13.55 2.98 -47.84
CA VAL A 175 -13.55 1.99 -46.74
C VAL A 175 -12.18 1.32 -46.62
N ASP A 176 -11.56 0.98 -47.75
CA ASP A 176 -10.24 0.36 -47.80
C ASP A 176 -9.12 1.33 -47.37
N THR A 177 -9.25 2.62 -47.69
CA THR A 177 -8.34 3.67 -47.18
C THR A 177 -8.54 3.93 -45.69
N LYS A 178 -9.76 3.84 -45.15
CA LYS A 178 -10.00 3.96 -43.70
C LYS A 178 -9.38 2.79 -42.93
N GLY A 179 -9.55 1.55 -43.40
CA GLY A 179 -8.91 0.37 -42.82
C GLY A 179 -7.39 0.40 -42.94
N GLY A 180 -6.87 0.82 -44.10
CA GLY A 180 -5.44 1.01 -44.33
C GLY A 180 -4.83 2.07 -43.40
N MET A 181 -5.51 3.19 -43.21
CA MET A 181 -5.07 4.28 -42.32
C MET A 181 -5.11 3.85 -40.85
N GLN A 182 -6.14 3.15 -40.40
CA GLN A 182 -6.21 2.61 -39.03
C GLN A 182 -5.08 1.59 -38.77
N ASN A 183 -4.83 0.69 -39.71
CA ASN A 183 -3.74 -0.27 -39.60
C ASN A 183 -2.36 0.40 -39.61
N ALA A 184 -2.16 1.42 -40.46
CA ALA A 184 -0.93 2.20 -40.49
C ALA A 184 -0.73 3.00 -39.18
N MET A 185 -1.79 3.59 -38.65
CA MET A 185 -1.78 4.32 -37.38
C MET A 185 -1.47 3.39 -36.21
N HIS A 186 -2.12 2.23 -36.11
CA HIS A 186 -1.82 1.24 -35.08
C HIS A 186 -0.37 0.76 -35.13
N ARG A 187 0.19 0.53 -36.33
CA ARG A 187 1.61 0.18 -36.48
C ARG A 187 2.53 1.32 -36.04
N ALA A 188 2.20 2.57 -36.39
CA ALA A 188 3.00 3.74 -36.01
C ALA A 188 2.98 3.97 -34.49
N VAL A 189 1.79 3.89 -33.87
CA VAL A 189 1.60 4.03 -32.42
C VAL A 189 2.32 2.90 -31.69
N ARG A 190 2.21 1.65 -32.16
CA ARG A 190 2.94 0.51 -31.56
C ARG A 190 4.46 0.76 -31.58
N ARG A 191 5.04 1.16 -32.71
CA ARG A 191 6.49 1.47 -32.81
C ARG A 191 6.91 2.62 -31.90
N TYR A 192 6.08 3.66 -31.79
CA TYR A 192 6.36 4.78 -30.91
C TYR A 192 6.32 4.36 -29.44
N LEU A 193 5.31 3.58 -29.04
CA LEU A 193 5.18 3.13 -27.65
C LEU A 193 6.27 2.12 -27.28
N GLU A 194 6.67 1.24 -28.20
CA GLU A 194 7.83 0.36 -28.02
C GLU A 194 9.09 1.18 -27.71
N ARG A 195 9.41 2.20 -28.52
CA ARG A 195 10.56 3.08 -28.26
C ARG A 195 10.43 3.85 -26.94
N ALA A 196 9.23 4.34 -26.62
CA ALA A 196 9.00 5.07 -25.38
C ALA A 196 9.18 4.17 -24.14
N LEU A 197 8.76 2.91 -24.23
CA LEU A 197 8.94 1.92 -23.18
C LEU A 197 10.39 1.46 -23.06
N ASP A 198 11.13 1.33 -24.16
CA ASP A 198 12.56 1.03 -24.12
C ASP A 198 13.33 2.18 -23.45
N LEU A 199 13.00 3.44 -23.80
CA LEU A 199 13.55 4.62 -23.11
C LEU A 199 13.15 4.68 -21.63
N PHE A 200 11.93 4.26 -21.29
CA PHE A 200 11.48 4.16 -19.90
C PHE A 200 12.24 3.05 -19.17
N ALA A 201 12.49 1.90 -19.81
CA ALA A 201 13.26 0.80 -19.27
C ALA A 201 14.68 1.24 -18.91
N GLU A 202 15.37 1.91 -19.84
CA GLU A 202 16.70 2.46 -19.61
C GLU A 202 16.69 3.47 -18.46
N ARG A 203 15.73 4.39 -18.45
CA ARG A 203 15.58 5.35 -17.34
C ARG A 203 15.23 4.69 -16.01
N LEU A 204 14.46 3.60 -16.03
CA LEU A 204 14.09 2.85 -14.85
C LEU A 204 15.31 2.11 -14.30
N LYS A 205 16.09 1.45 -15.17
CA LYS A 205 17.38 0.84 -14.83
C LYS A 205 18.31 1.88 -14.21
N ASP A 206 18.50 3.03 -14.85
CA ASP A 206 19.35 4.10 -14.34
C ASP A 206 18.81 4.73 -13.05
N SER A 207 17.49 4.75 -12.88
CA SER A 207 16.83 5.27 -11.67
C SER A 207 16.92 4.30 -10.49
N ILE A 208 16.94 3.00 -10.74
CA ILE A 208 17.00 1.96 -9.69
C ILE A 208 18.46 1.66 -9.33
N LYS A 209 19.34 1.67 -10.32
CA LYS A 209 20.77 1.50 -10.11
C LYS A 209 21.33 2.68 -9.35
N ASP A 210 22.13 2.35 -8.37
CA ASP A 210 22.91 3.31 -7.63
C ASP A 210 24.38 3.08 -7.96
N LYS A 211 25.12 4.17 -8.16
CA LYS A 211 26.56 4.14 -8.44
C LYS A 211 27.33 3.37 -7.38
N ASP A 212 26.87 3.41 -6.13
CA ASP A 212 27.51 2.73 -5.02
C ASP A 212 27.10 1.27 -4.85
N MET A 213 26.10 0.79 -5.59
CA MET A 213 25.60 -0.59 -5.54
C MET A 213 26.64 -1.60 -6.03
N PRO A 214 26.79 -2.78 -5.41
CA PRO A 214 27.67 -3.85 -5.92
C PRO A 214 27.32 -4.29 -7.34
N LEU A 215 28.34 -4.55 -8.16
CA LEU A 215 28.18 -4.93 -9.58
C LEU A 215 27.29 -6.16 -9.79
N TYR A 216 27.38 -7.16 -8.91
CA TYR A 216 26.54 -8.36 -9.01
C TYR A 216 25.04 -8.02 -8.89
N LEU A 217 24.69 -7.05 -8.04
CA LEU A 217 23.30 -6.66 -7.83
C LEU A 217 22.80 -5.77 -8.96
N GLN A 218 23.66 -4.89 -9.49
CA GLN A 218 23.33 -4.10 -10.69
C GLN A 218 23.00 -5.02 -11.87
N SER A 219 23.80 -6.06 -12.09
CA SER A 219 23.56 -7.08 -13.13
C SER A 219 22.24 -7.84 -12.90
N ASN A 220 21.96 -8.25 -11.65
CA ASN A 220 20.70 -8.94 -11.34
C ASN A 220 19.47 -8.04 -11.54
N ILE A 221 19.58 -6.75 -11.23
CA ILE A 221 18.51 -5.78 -11.50
C ILE A 221 18.32 -5.59 -13.00
N ASP A 222 19.39 -5.58 -13.79
CA ASP A 222 19.27 -5.54 -15.26
C ASP A 222 18.50 -6.74 -15.78
N VAL A 223 18.88 -7.95 -15.38
CA VAL A 223 18.19 -9.18 -15.78
C VAL A 223 16.73 -9.17 -15.32
N ALA A 224 16.47 -8.74 -14.09
CA ALA A 224 15.10 -8.67 -13.55
C ALA A 224 14.25 -7.64 -14.32
N VAL A 225 14.77 -6.43 -14.54
CA VAL A 225 14.05 -5.41 -15.32
C VAL A 225 13.80 -5.92 -16.73
N ASP A 226 14.79 -6.54 -17.39
CA ASP A 226 14.61 -7.11 -18.74
C ASP A 226 13.58 -8.25 -18.79
N GLN A 227 13.48 -9.03 -17.72
CA GLN A 227 12.50 -10.11 -17.60
C GLN A 227 11.08 -9.58 -17.30
N PHE A 228 10.93 -8.54 -16.48
CA PHE A 228 9.62 -8.00 -16.08
C PHE A 228 9.10 -6.90 -17.03
N LEU A 229 9.97 -6.25 -17.80
CA LEU A 229 9.57 -5.19 -18.72
C LEU A 229 8.51 -5.64 -19.72
N PRO A 230 8.57 -6.85 -20.33
CA PRO A 230 7.54 -7.32 -21.25
C PRO A 230 6.16 -7.42 -20.60
N ASP A 231 6.10 -7.88 -19.34
CA ASP A 231 4.84 -8.04 -18.60
C ASP A 231 4.27 -6.67 -18.20
N VAL A 232 5.12 -5.79 -17.67
CA VAL A 232 4.74 -4.40 -17.37
C VAL A 232 4.27 -3.72 -18.65
N LYS A 233 4.95 -3.93 -19.78
CA LYS A 233 4.58 -3.40 -21.10
C LYS A 233 3.18 -3.87 -21.49
N LEU A 234 2.84 -5.15 -21.34
CA LEU A 234 1.50 -5.66 -21.62
C LEU A 234 0.41 -5.00 -20.75
N GLU A 235 0.66 -4.85 -19.44
CA GLU A 235 -0.32 -4.24 -18.53
C GLU A 235 -0.44 -2.72 -18.72
N LEU A 236 0.68 -2.03 -18.99
CA LEU A 236 0.68 -0.61 -19.36
C LEU A 236 -0.02 -0.41 -20.70
N PHE A 237 0.14 -1.31 -21.69
CA PHE A 237 -0.63 -1.29 -22.93
C PHE A 237 -2.13 -1.45 -22.67
N ARG A 238 -2.50 -2.34 -21.74
CA ARG A 238 -3.89 -2.54 -21.32
C ARG A 238 -4.48 -1.25 -20.72
N LYS A 239 -3.79 -0.63 -19.76
CA LYS A 239 -4.25 0.59 -19.07
C LYS A 239 -4.10 1.89 -19.86
N THR A 240 -3.12 1.99 -20.75
CA THR A 240 -2.90 3.18 -21.59
C THR A 240 -3.96 3.31 -22.67
N LYS A 241 -4.56 2.19 -23.11
CA LYS A 241 -5.72 2.19 -24.01
C LYS A 241 -6.91 2.94 -23.40
N ASP A 242 -7.04 2.90 -22.07
CA ASP A 242 -8.13 3.56 -21.33
C ASP A 242 -7.81 5.04 -21.00
N LEU A 243 -6.53 5.41 -20.93
CA LEU A 243 -6.09 6.75 -20.51
C LEU A 243 -5.85 7.75 -21.64
N PHE A 244 -5.88 7.33 -22.91
CA PHE A 244 -5.66 8.21 -24.06
C PHE A 244 -6.79 9.24 -24.34
N VAL A 245 -7.69 9.46 -23.38
CA VAL A 245 -8.72 10.51 -23.42
C VAL A 245 -8.38 11.73 -22.54
N ALA A 246 -7.34 11.71 -21.70
CA ALA A 246 -7.03 12.85 -20.81
C ALA A 246 -5.63 13.46 -21.07
N THR A 247 -5.65 14.70 -21.53
CA THR A 247 -4.54 15.52 -22.04
C THR A 247 -3.54 15.93 -20.96
N THR A 248 -2.27 15.99 -21.36
CA THR A 248 -1.09 16.43 -20.59
C THR A 248 -0.84 17.93 -20.72
N THR A 249 -0.55 18.63 -19.62
CA THR A 249 0.14 19.92 -19.62
C THR A 249 0.87 20.13 -18.29
N THR A 250 2.20 20.32 -18.33
CA THR A 250 3.01 20.57 -17.13
C THR A 250 3.97 21.75 -17.37
N PRO A 251 4.04 22.76 -16.49
CA PRO A 251 4.97 23.89 -16.56
C PRO A 251 6.25 23.67 -15.71
N PRO A 252 7.31 24.48 -15.91
CA PRO A 252 8.59 24.34 -15.22
C PRO A 252 8.61 25.02 -13.84
N LEU A 253 9.35 24.44 -12.88
CA LEU A 253 9.53 24.91 -11.50
C LEU A 253 10.78 25.79 -11.34
N GLN A 254 10.65 26.90 -10.60
CA GLN A 254 11.68 27.92 -10.34
C GLN A 254 12.27 27.77 -8.93
N ARG A 255 13.58 27.99 -8.80
CA ARG A 255 14.40 27.78 -7.58
C ARG A 255 14.65 29.12 -6.89
N LEU A 256 14.41 29.21 -5.57
CA LEU A 256 14.70 30.41 -4.77
C LEU A 256 16.13 30.40 -4.18
N PRO A 257 16.78 31.57 -4.03
CA PRO A 257 18.13 31.68 -3.46
C PRO A 257 18.12 31.70 -1.92
N SER A 258 19.18 31.17 -1.32
CA SER A 258 19.43 31.14 0.13
C SER A 258 20.29 32.34 0.54
N GLU A 259 19.80 33.16 1.47
CA GLU A 259 20.55 34.27 2.09
C GLU A 259 21.60 33.78 3.11
N SER A 260 22.71 34.49 3.15
CA SER A 260 23.83 34.33 4.08
C SER A 260 23.87 35.54 5.04
N GLY A 261 23.64 35.30 6.33
CA GLY A 261 23.66 36.33 7.38
C GLY A 261 24.90 36.25 8.29
N ASP A 262 25.35 37.43 8.69
CA ASP A 262 26.62 37.76 9.34
C ASP A 262 26.88 37.16 10.73
N ALA A 263 28.17 36.94 11.00
CA ALA A 263 28.70 36.40 12.25
C ALA A 263 28.84 37.47 13.34
N THR A 264 27.97 37.43 14.34
CA THR A 264 28.14 38.17 15.61
C THR A 264 28.74 37.26 16.68
N SER A 265 29.61 37.83 17.53
CA SER A 265 30.39 37.13 18.55
C SER A 265 29.51 36.45 19.60
N ALA A 266 29.53 35.12 19.59
CA ALA A 266 28.65 34.28 20.40
C ALA A 266 29.08 34.16 21.89
N SER A 267 28.10 34.27 22.79
CA SER A 267 28.25 34.06 24.23
C SER A 267 28.54 32.59 24.59
N LEU A 268 29.06 32.30 25.80
CA LEU A 268 29.33 30.93 26.26
C LEU A 268 28.16 29.93 26.15
N PRO A 269 26.90 30.26 26.54
CA PRO A 269 25.77 29.34 26.34
C PRO A 269 25.49 29.09 24.85
N GLN A 270 25.75 30.06 23.98
CA GLN A 270 25.63 29.91 22.54
C GLN A 270 26.69 28.98 21.96
N ARG A 271 27.91 28.93 22.55
CA ARG A 271 28.92 27.91 22.19
C ARG A 271 28.44 26.51 22.53
N ALA A 272 27.93 26.29 23.75
CA ALA A 272 27.39 24.99 24.16
C ALA A 272 26.22 24.54 23.26
N ALA A 273 25.28 25.44 22.96
CA ALA A 273 24.19 25.18 22.03
C ALA A 273 24.69 24.85 20.62
N SER A 274 25.73 25.55 20.14
CA SER A 274 26.34 25.27 18.83
C SER A 274 27.05 23.91 18.79
N SER A 275 27.76 23.53 19.86
CA SER A 275 28.40 22.22 19.96
C SER A 275 27.37 21.09 19.98
N TRP A 276 26.27 21.27 20.73
CA TRP A 276 25.15 20.33 20.73
C TRP A 276 24.48 20.23 19.35
N ALA A 277 24.23 21.36 18.68
CA ALA A 277 23.65 21.39 17.34
C ALA A 277 24.56 20.69 16.31
N ASN A 278 25.88 20.91 16.39
CA ASN A 278 26.86 20.26 15.52
C ASN A 278 26.94 18.74 15.80
N ALA A 279 26.93 18.32 17.07
CA ALA A 279 26.92 16.91 17.43
C ALA A 279 25.64 16.23 16.94
N ARG A 280 24.48 16.86 17.16
CA ARG A 280 23.18 16.43 16.64
C ARG A 280 23.20 16.29 15.12
N ALA A 281 23.66 17.32 14.41
CA ALA A 281 23.76 17.32 12.96
C ALA A 281 24.67 16.20 12.46
N CYS A 282 25.83 15.99 13.10
CA CYS A 282 26.76 14.92 12.75
C CYS A 282 26.13 13.53 12.93
N ILE A 283 25.50 13.26 14.07
CA ILE A 283 24.85 11.96 14.34
C ILE A 283 23.71 11.71 13.34
N LEU A 284 22.83 12.69 13.16
CA LEU A 284 21.66 12.54 12.29
C LEU A 284 22.03 12.46 10.81
N TYR A 285 23.01 13.24 10.35
CA TYR A 285 23.51 13.18 8.98
C TYR A 285 24.19 11.84 8.67
N ASN A 286 24.96 11.29 9.61
CA ASN A 286 25.60 9.99 9.39
C ASN A 286 24.61 8.83 9.41
N LEU A 287 23.49 8.92 10.16
CA LEU A 287 22.47 7.86 10.23
C LEU A 287 21.41 7.95 9.13
N PHE A 288 20.97 9.17 8.81
CA PHE A 288 19.87 9.45 7.91
C PHE A 288 20.21 10.61 6.95
N PRO A 289 21.27 10.46 6.13
CA PRO A 289 21.67 11.48 5.17
C PRO A 289 20.58 11.71 4.11
N TYR A 290 20.41 12.95 3.67
CA TYR A 290 19.46 13.30 2.62
C TYR A 290 19.96 13.05 1.19
N ASP A 291 21.28 12.99 1.00
CA ASP A 291 21.97 12.98 -0.30
C ASP A 291 22.71 11.66 -0.58
N GLN A 292 22.78 10.77 0.42
CA GLN A 292 23.46 9.49 0.28
C GLN A 292 22.44 8.38 0.12
N SER A 293 22.74 7.49 -0.80
CA SER A 293 22.02 6.24 -0.94
C SER A 293 22.36 5.26 0.19
N ILE A 294 21.57 4.20 0.29
CA ILE A 294 21.77 3.16 1.31
C ILE A 294 23.09 2.42 1.07
N TRP A 295 23.48 2.20 -0.18
CA TRP A 295 24.76 1.57 -0.51
C TRP A 295 25.95 2.43 -0.09
N ARG A 296 25.83 3.75 -0.25
CA ARG A 296 26.83 4.69 0.25
C ARG A 296 26.87 4.73 1.78
N CYS A 297 25.72 4.67 2.44
CA CYS A 297 25.65 4.54 3.91
C CYS A 297 26.33 3.26 4.41
N LEU A 298 26.13 2.12 3.73
CA LEU A 298 26.76 0.84 4.07
C LEU A 298 28.30 0.87 3.96
N LYS A 299 28.86 1.75 3.13
CA LYS A 299 30.32 1.96 3.03
C LYS A 299 30.85 2.91 4.11
N ASN A 300 29.99 3.69 4.76
CA ASN A 300 30.40 4.65 5.79
C ASN A 300 30.61 3.92 7.14
N PRO A 301 31.83 3.90 7.71
CA PRO A 301 32.09 3.23 8.99
C PRO A 301 31.38 3.88 10.17
N TYR A 302 31.10 5.19 10.13
CA TYR A 302 30.35 5.88 11.18
C TYR A 302 28.90 5.43 11.23
N TRP A 303 28.29 5.18 10.06
CA TRP A 303 26.94 4.62 9.98
C TRP A 303 26.85 3.26 10.67
N TRP A 304 27.82 2.38 10.40
CA TRP A 304 27.93 1.09 11.09
C TRP A 304 28.14 1.24 12.59
N SER A 305 29.04 2.12 13.01
CA SER A 305 29.33 2.36 14.42
C SER A 305 28.08 2.77 15.20
N PHE A 306 27.31 3.72 14.66
CA PHE A 306 26.05 4.17 15.26
C PHE A 306 24.94 3.12 15.20
N THR A 307 24.88 2.34 14.12
CA THR A 307 23.89 1.26 13.98
C THR A 307 24.17 0.12 14.96
N ILE A 308 25.43 -0.32 15.07
CA ILE A 308 25.88 -1.34 16.03
C ILE A 308 25.63 -0.85 17.46
N LEU A 309 25.90 0.43 17.74
CA LEU A 309 25.61 1.01 19.05
C LEU A 309 24.13 0.88 19.45
N GLY A 310 23.21 1.07 18.50
CA GLY A 310 21.78 0.83 18.70
C GLY A 310 21.38 -0.65 18.86
N MET A 311 22.25 -1.57 18.45
CA MET A 311 22.04 -3.02 18.54
C MET A 311 22.65 -3.64 19.82
N LEU A 312 23.47 -2.89 20.56
CA LEU A 312 24.06 -3.40 21.80
C LEU A 312 23.00 -3.53 22.91
N PRO A 313 23.00 -4.63 23.68
CA PRO A 313 22.13 -4.74 24.84
C PRO A 313 22.47 -3.64 25.86
N TYR A 314 21.47 -3.11 26.55
CA TYR A 314 21.55 -1.98 27.51
C TYR A 314 21.91 -0.63 26.87
N ILE A 315 23.05 -0.53 26.18
CA ILE A 315 23.53 0.71 25.56
C ILE A 315 22.60 1.15 24.43
N GLY A 316 22.11 0.19 23.63
CA GLY A 316 21.16 0.45 22.55
C GLY A 316 19.88 1.12 23.06
N GLN A 317 19.43 0.81 24.27
CA GLN A 317 18.22 1.39 24.83
C GLN A 317 18.40 2.90 25.11
N ALA A 318 19.51 3.26 25.77
CA ALA A 318 19.88 4.65 25.99
C ALA A 318 20.14 5.39 24.68
N TRP A 319 20.76 4.72 23.71
CA TRP A 319 20.99 5.24 22.37
C TRP A 319 19.70 5.57 21.63
N TRP A 320 18.71 4.68 21.63
CA TRP A 320 17.40 4.95 21.02
C TRP A 320 16.64 6.08 21.71
N CYS A 321 16.77 6.22 23.04
CA CYS A 321 16.23 7.37 23.76
C CYS A 321 16.90 8.68 23.32
N LEU A 322 18.23 8.67 23.19
CA LEU A 322 18.98 9.80 22.65
C LEU A 322 18.52 10.14 21.23
N LEU A 323 18.37 9.14 20.35
CA LEU A 323 17.89 9.35 18.99
C LEU A 323 16.47 9.94 18.95
N PHE A 324 15.59 9.52 19.85
CA PHE A 324 14.25 10.10 19.97
C PHE A 324 14.28 11.58 20.36
N VAL A 325 15.22 11.98 21.22
CA VAL A 325 15.42 13.39 21.60
C VAL A 325 16.05 14.19 20.45
N LEU A 326 16.98 13.60 19.71
CA LEU A 326 17.68 14.27 18.61
C LEU A 326 16.81 14.42 17.34
N LYS A 327 15.97 13.42 17.03
CA LYS A 327 15.14 13.44 15.82
C LYS A 327 14.09 14.54 15.85
N ASP A 328 13.79 15.05 14.66
CA ASP A 328 12.68 15.96 14.47
C ASP A 328 11.35 15.23 14.63
N LYS A 329 10.53 15.67 15.58
CA LYS A 329 9.22 15.09 15.90
C LYS A 329 8.09 15.72 15.09
N ARG A 330 8.37 16.83 14.38
CA ARG A 330 7.38 17.50 13.53
C ARG A 330 7.23 16.81 12.17
N ASP A 331 8.29 16.14 11.70
CA ASP A 331 8.29 15.46 10.41
C ASP A 331 7.75 14.02 10.52
N GLU A 332 6.71 13.72 9.75
CA GLU A 332 6.04 12.41 9.73
C GLU A 332 7.00 11.28 9.34
N HIS A 333 7.80 11.47 8.29
CA HIS A 333 8.72 10.44 7.79
C HIS A 333 9.81 10.12 8.82
N GLN A 334 10.37 11.14 9.48
CA GLN A 334 11.40 10.93 10.51
C GLN A 334 10.90 10.15 11.70
N LEU A 335 9.66 10.40 12.11
CA LEU A 335 9.00 9.71 13.22
C LEU A 335 8.61 8.27 12.84
N CYS A 336 8.05 8.06 11.65
CA CYS A 336 7.80 6.71 11.11
C CYS A 336 9.09 5.88 11.04
N GLN A 337 10.17 6.45 10.50
CA GLN A 337 11.48 5.79 10.45
C GLN A 337 12.05 5.49 11.84
N PHE A 338 11.78 6.34 12.84
CA PHE A 338 12.17 6.07 14.21
C PHE A 338 11.43 4.85 14.77
N ILE A 339 10.10 4.81 14.65
CA ILE A 339 9.26 3.70 15.12
C ILE A 339 9.71 2.38 14.47
N ILE A 340 9.83 2.36 13.14
CA ILE A 340 10.25 1.16 12.39
C ILE A 340 11.66 0.74 12.78
N GLY A 341 12.60 1.68 12.85
CA GLY A 341 13.98 1.41 13.24
C GLY A 341 14.09 0.84 14.65
N PHE A 342 13.38 1.44 15.59
CA PHE A 342 13.33 1.00 16.98
C PHE A 342 12.75 -0.41 17.09
N LYS A 343 11.60 -0.67 16.46
CA LYS A 343 10.94 -1.99 16.48
C LYS A 343 11.74 -3.07 15.77
N THR A 344 12.40 -2.73 14.67
CA THR A 344 13.33 -3.63 13.99
C THR A 344 14.52 -3.98 14.89
N SER A 345 15.11 -2.99 15.56
CA SER A 345 16.19 -3.23 16.53
C SER A 345 15.71 -4.07 17.71
N GLN A 346 14.49 -3.86 18.19
CA GLN A 346 13.86 -4.68 19.22
C GLN A 346 13.69 -6.13 18.74
N PHE A 347 13.21 -6.36 17.52
CA PHE A 347 13.14 -7.72 16.95
C PHE A 347 14.52 -8.41 16.90
N LEU A 348 15.53 -7.73 16.39
CA LEU A 348 16.87 -8.30 16.23
C LEU A 348 17.57 -8.55 17.58
N THR A 349 17.48 -7.62 18.52
CA THR A 349 18.20 -7.70 19.81
C THR A 349 17.40 -8.42 20.89
N LEU A 350 16.15 -8.01 21.10
CA LEU A 350 15.25 -8.55 22.11
C LEU A 350 14.64 -9.87 21.69
N GLY A 351 14.32 -10.04 20.41
CA GLY A 351 13.83 -11.30 19.86
C GLY A 351 14.97 -12.27 19.58
N LEU A 352 15.66 -12.11 18.44
CA LEU A 352 16.66 -13.07 17.98
C LEU A 352 17.88 -13.15 18.91
N GLY A 353 18.47 -12.01 19.27
CA GLY A 353 19.66 -11.96 20.12
C GLY A 353 19.44 -12.59 21.50
N SER A 354 18.33 -12.24 22.16
CA SER A 354 17.98 -12.84 23.47
C SER A 354 17.60 -14.32 23.35
N THR A 355 17.02 -14.75 22.22
CA THR A 355 16.75 -16.19 21.98
C THR A 355 18.06 -16.97 21.90
N ILE A 356 19.03 -16.51 21.09
CA ILE A 356 20.34 -17.17 20.94
C ILE A 356 21.07 -17.21 22.30
N LEU A 357 21.10 -16.09 23.03
CA LEU A 357 21.75 -16.02 24.33
C LEU A 357 21.03 -16.89 25.39
N GLY A 358 19.70 -16.94 25.36
CA GLY A 358 18.90 -17.78 26.25
C GLY A 358 19.17 -19.26 26.02
N VAL A 359 19.18 -19.69 24.76
CA VAL A 359 19.50 -21.07 24.38
C VAL A 359 20.95 -21.43 24.75
N ALA A 360 21.92 -20.55 24.48
CA ALA A 360 23.31 -20.78 24.84
C ALA A 360 23.50 -20.94 26.36
N LYS A 361 22.86 -20.09 27.17
CA LYS A 361 22.86 -20.22 28.64
C LYS A 361 22.20 -21.51 29.11
N TYR A 362 21.10 -21.90 28.47
CA TYR A 362 20.39 -23.14 28.79
C TYR A 362 21.27 -24.37 28.48
N ILE A 363 21.88 -24.43 27.31
CA ILE A 363 22.81 -25.49 26.91
C ILE A 363 24.03 -25.53 27.84
N ALA A 364 24.64 -24.38 28.12
CA ALA A 364 25.77 -24.30 29.05
C ALA A 364 25.40 -24.84 30.43
N CYS A 365 24.18 -24.54 30.90
CA CYS A 365 23.75 -25.11 32.17
C CYS A 365 23.47 -26.61 32.12
N ALA A 366 22.82 -27.09 31.05
CA ALA A 366 22.53 -28.51 30.87
C ALA A 366 23.81 -29.35 30.76
N LEU A 367 24.88 -28.80 30.17
CA LEU A 367 26.16 -29.49 29.98
C LEU A 367 27.08 -29.43 31.21
N TYR A 368 27.16 -28.28 31.88
CA TYR A 368 28.17 -28.04 32.91
C TYR A 368 27.60 -27.89 34.33
N GLY A 369 26.28 -27.75 34.48
CA GLY A 369 25.64 -27.38 35.74
C GLY A 369 25.06 -28.55 36.53
N THR A 370 25.24 -28.53 37.84
CA THR A 370 24.25 -29.13 38.76
C THR A 370 23.01 -28.24 38.79
N MET A 371 21.85 -28.74 39.21
CA MET A 371 20.59 -27.99 39.27
C MET A 371 20.73 -26.58 39.91
N GLY A 372 21.62 -26.42 40.91
CA GLY A 372 21.88 -25.12 41.54
C GLY A 372 22.64 -24.11 40.67
N VAL A 373 23.46 -24.57 39.72
CA VAL A 373 24.16 -23.69 38.77
C VAL A 373 23.16 -23.10 37.77
N CYS A 374 22.09 -23.82 37.43
CA CYS A 374 21.04 -23.32 36.52
C CYS A 374 20.19 -22.23 37.13
N ASP A 375 20.01 -22.27 38.45
CA ASP A 375 19.37 -21.20 39.20
C ASP A 375 20.18 -19.89 39.05
N LEU A 376 21.51 -19.93 39.24
CA LEU A 376 22.35 -18.73 39.18
C LEU A 376 22.68 -18.23 37.77
N TYR A 377 22.96 -19.13 36.83
CA TYR A 377 23.49 -18.79 35.50
C TYR A 377 22.47 -18.89 34.37
N GLY A 378 21.24 -19.32 34.69
CA GLY A 378 20.14 -19.37 33.75
C GLY A 378 19.81 -18.00 33.13
N PRO A 379 19.00 -17.99 32.05
CA PRO A 379 18.49 -16.75 31.50
C PRO A 379 17.49 -16.11 32.48
N MET A 380 17.96 -15.18 33.31
CA MET A 380 17.14 -14.48 34.28
C MET A 380 16.84 -13.04 33.85
N LEU A 381 15.61 -12.60 34.09
CA LEU A 381 15.24 -11.19 33.90
C LEU A 381 15.47 -10.40 35.19
N SER A 382 16.45 -9.49 35.15
CA SER A 382 16.69 -8.50 36.22
C SER A 382 15.55 -7.47 36.28
N PRO A 383 15.16 -6.97 37.47
CA PRO A 383 14.15 -5.91 37.61
C PRO A 383 14.48 -4.64 36.82
N TRP A 384 15.77 -4.28 36.72
CA TRP A 384 16.19 -3.14 35.92
C TRP A 384 15.87 -3.34 34.44
N ASN A 385 16.08 -4.55 33.93
CA ASN A 385 15.78 -4.89 32.54
C ASN A 385 14.27 -4.81 32.27
N THR A 386 13.44 -5.16 33.26
CA THR A 386 11.98 -4.97 33.18
C THR A 386 11.60 -3.50 33.11
N LEU A 387 12.18 -2.65 33.96
CA LEU A 387 11.91 -1.21 33.93
C LEU A 387 12.33 -0.59 32.60
N PHE A 388 13.52 -0.94 32.09
CA PHE A 388 13.97 -0.48 30.78
C PHE A 388 13.07 -0.99 29.65
N PHE A 389 12.61 -2.23 29.74
CA PHE A 389 11.66 -2.79 28.77
C PHE A 389 10.34 -2.00 28.74
N LEU A 390 9.75 -1.71 29.89
CA LEU A 390 8.52 -0.92 29.97
C LEU A 390 8.73 0.51 29.46
N TRP A 391 9.86 1.12 29.80
CA TRP A 391 10.25 2.44 29.28
C TRP A 391 10.38 2.43 27.76
N GLN A 392 10.98 1.39 27.18
CA GLN A 392 11.10 1.22 25.74
C GLN A 392 9.74 1.15 25.05
N THR A 393 8.81 0.36 25.57
CA THR A 393 7.45 0.28 25.04
C THR A 393 6.74 1.63 25.15
N ALA A 394 6.84 2.31 26.30
CA ALA A 394 6.26 3.63 26.48
C ALA A 394 6.80 4.64 25.48
N LEU A 395 8.10 4.62 25.19
CA LEU A 395 8.73 5.51 24.23
C LEU A 395 8.15 5.34 22.82
N VAL A 396 7.90 4.10 22.38
CA VAL A 396 7.29 3.82 21.08
C VAL A 396 5.84 4.32 21.03
N TRP A 397 5.06 4.11 22.09
CA TRP A 397 3.69 4.63 22.15
C TRP A 397 3.65 6.15 22.15
N VAL A 398 4.58 6.80 22.86
CA VAL A 398 4.76 8.26 22.75
C VAL A 398 5.02 8.62 21.29
N ALA A 399 5.94 7.96 20.59
CA ALA A 399 6.19 8.23 19.18
C ALA A 399 4.92 8.03 18.30
N PHE A 400 4.12 6.98 18.55
CA PHE A 400 2.84 6.79 17.85
C PHE A 400 1.85 7.94 18.10
N PHE A 401 1.74 8.41 19.34
CA PHE A 401 0.86 9.54 19.65
C PHE A 401 1.31 10.86 19.07
N TYR A 402 2.60 11.02 18.75
CA TYR A 402 3.06 12.21 18.04
C TYR A 402 2.69 12.18 16.54
N LEU A 403 2.41 11.01 15.93
CA LEU A 403 2.14 10.91 14.49
C LEU A 403 0.97 11.80 14.01
N PRO A 404 -0.20 11.85 14.66
CA PRO A 404 -1.31 12.71 14.22
C PRO A 404 -0.99 14.22 14.26
N TYR A 405 0.02 14.62 15.04
CA TYR A 405 0.47 16.01 15.18
C TYR A 405 1.61 16.37 14.21
N THR A 406 2.01 15.45 13.32
CA THR A 406 3.10 15.69 12.37
C THR A 406 2.64 16.49 11.15
N GLU A 407 3.55 17.33 10.66
CA GLU A 407 3.39 18.11 9.44
C GLU A 407 3.94 17.31 8.25
N ARG A 408 3.18 17.29 7.13
CA ARG A 408 3.74 16.85 5.85
C ARG A 408 4.46 18.04 5.22
N PRO A 409 5.70 17.87 4.75
CA PRO A 409 6.34 18.87 3.92
C PRO A 409 5.40 19.21 2.78
N SER A 410 5.06 20.48 2.61
CA SER A 410 4.20 20.94 1.52
C SER A 410 4.87 20.53 0.23
N THR A 411 4.41 19.43 -0.36
CA THR A 411 4.90 19.00 -1.65
C THR A 411 4.52 20.11 -2.59
N ALA A 412 5.50 20.86 -3.12
CA ALA A 412 5.32 21.84 -4.18
C ALA A 412 4.82 21.20 -5.50
N THR A 413 4.26 19.99 -5.43
CA THR A 413 3.58 19.29 -6.49
C THR A 413 2.29 20.04 -6.75
N VAL A 414 2.38 20.95 -7.73
CA VAL A 414 1.36 21.31 -8.71
C VAL A 414 -0.01 20.77 -8.32
N LEU A 415 -0.83 21.63 -7.72
CA LEU A 415 -2.25 21.39 -7.48
C LEU A 415 -2.84 20.77 -8.75
N SER A 416 -3.06 19.46 -8.74
CA SER A 416 -4.04 18.87 -9.63
C SER A 416 -5.37 19.45 -9.16
N PRO A 417 -6.04 20.33 -9.94
CA PRO A 417 -7.19 21.10 -9.46
C PRO A 417 -8.39 20.23 -9.05
N LYS A 418 -8.34 18.93 -9.36
CA LYS A 418 -9.47 18.00 -9.27
C LYS A 418 -9.69 17.37 -7.88
N HIS A 419 -8.73 17.48 -6.95
CA HIS A 419 -8.88 16.96 -5.58
C HIS A 419 -8.99 18.06 -4.50
N ALA A 420 -9.07 19.33 -4.88
CA ALA A 420 -9.14 20.45 -3.94
C ALA A 420 -10.55 20.70 -3.36
N THR A 421 -11.57 19.92 -3.74
CA THR A 421 -12.98 20.22 -3.43
C THR A 421 -13.62 19.35 -2.36
N ALA A 422 -12.95 18.30 -1.87
CA ALA A 422 -13.45 17.58 -0.69
C ALA A 422 -12.93 18.30 0.57
N PRO A 423 -13.80 18.90 1.40
CA PRO A 423 -13.38 19.52 2.66
C PRO A 423 -12.83 18.41 3.57
N LYS A 424 -11.51 18.31 3.69
CA LYS A 424 -10.89 17.42 4.67
C LYS A 424 -11.32 17.87 6.06
N THR A 425 -12.06 17.01 6.75
CA THR A 425 -12.42 17.16 8.16
C THR A 425 -11.14 17.30 8.97
N THR A 426 -10.84 18.52 9.39
CA THR A 426 -9.73 18.79 10.30
C THR A 426 -10.28 18.69 11.71
N TYR A 427 -9.76 17.73 12.47
CA TYR A 427 -10.12 17.56 13.87
C TYR A 427 -9.24 18.50 14.69
N GLN A 428 -9.81 19.14 15.70
CA GLN A 428 -9.04 19.87 16.71
C GLN A 428 -9.10 19.07 18.01
N ASP A 429 -7.96 18.90 18.66
CA ASP A 429 -7.92 18.31 20.00
C ASP A 429 -8.49 19.29 21.05
N MET A 430 -8.58 18.84 22.30
CA MET A 430 -9.05 19.68 23.42
C MET A 430 -8.14 20.89 23.69
N PHE A 431 -6.94 20.94 23.12
CA PHE A 431 -5.96 22.01 23.27
C PHE A 431 -5.89 22.93 22.04
N GLY A 432 -6.74 22.72 21.04
CA GLY A 432 -6.79 23.48 19.80
C GLY A 432 -5.70 23.12 18.78
N ASN A 433 -4.95 22.04 18.99
CA ASN A 433 -4.01 21.54 17.99
C ASN A 433 -4.78 20.81 16.87
N VAL A 434 -4.37 21.05 15.62
CA VAL A 434 -4.95 20.38 14.46
C VAL A 434 -4.42 18.95 14.40
N LEU A 435 -5.35 18.00 14.37
CA LEU A 435 -5.10 16.57 14.39
C LEU A 435 -5.40 16.00 13.00
N HIS A 436 -4.41 15.32 12.42
CA HIS A 436 -4.54 14.70 11.10
C HIS A 436 -4.59 13.17 11.26
N MET A 437 -5.80 12.60 11.21
CA MET A 437 -6.00 11.13 11.30
C MET A 437 -5.36 10.37 10.13
N ASP A 438 -5.26 10.99 8.94
CA ASP A 438 -4.63 10.40 7.75
C ASP A 438 -3.09 10.19 7.85
N ARG A 439 -2.49 10.48 9.00
CA ARG A 439 -1.03 10.40 9.21
C ARG A 439 -0.61 8.99 9.63
N GLY A 440 0.57 8.57 9.20
CA GLY A 440 1.15 7.26 9.52
C GLY A 440 0.67 6.10 8.64
N GLY A 441 -0.45 6.22 7.93
CA GLY A 441 -0.93 5.19 6.98
C GLY A 441 -1.03 3.81 7.63
N TYR A 442 -0.43 2.78 7.01
CA TYR A 442 -0.39 1.42 7.56
C TYR A 442 0.30 1.30 8.93
N LEU A 443 1.16 2.27 9.28
CA LEU A 443 1.86 2.27 10.56
C LEU A 443 0.87 2.46 11.74
N MET A 444 -0.24 3.17 11.53
CA MET A 444 -1.28 3.31 12.56
C MET A 444 -1.97 1.96 12.85
N LYS A 445 -2.22 1.14 11.83
CA LYS A 445 -2.74 -0.23 12.01
C LYS A 445 -1.75 -1.09 12.80
N LEU A 446 -0.44 -0.92 12.56
CA LEU A 446 0.61 -1.58 13.35
C LEU A 446 0.68 -1.11 14.81
N CYS A 447 0.23 0.12 15.13
CA CYS A 447 0.07 0.57 16.51
C CYS A 447 -0.97 -0.28 17.26
N GLY A 448 -2.09 -0.60 16.60
CA GLY A 448 -3.10 -1.52 17.14
C GLY A 448 -2.53 -2.92 17.38
N TYR A 449 -1.81 -3.47 16.40
CA TYR A 449 -1.09 -4.75 16.54
C TYR A 449 -0.13 -4.76 17.73
N GLU A 450 0.66 -3.69 17.86
CA GLU A 450 1.64 -3.52 18.94
C GLU A 450 0.98 -3.50 20.32
N THR A 451 -0.16 -2.83 20.41
CA THR A 451 -0.99 -2.74 21.62
C THR A 451 -1.53 -4.11 22.04
N ILE A 452 -2.01 -4.90 21.07
CA ILE A 452 -2.45 -6.30 21.29
C ILE A 452 -1.27 -7.18 21.74
N ALA A 453 -0.11 -7.09 21.06
CA ALA A 453 1.09 -7.84 21.41
C ALA A 453 1.59 -7.52 22.84
N PHE A 454 1.52 -6.24 23.24
CA PHE A 454 1.82 -5.83 24.61
C PHE A 454 0.83 -6.40 25.62
N CYS A 455 -0.48 -6.29 25.38
CA CYS A 455 -1.51 -6.88 26.24
C CYS A 455 -1.32 -8.38 26.42
N PHE A 456 -1.06 -9.09 25.32
CA PHE A 456 -0.83 -10.52 25.33
C PHE A 456 0.37 -10.89 26.20
N THR A 457 1.53 -10.25 26.00
CA THR A 457 2.73 -10.56 26.79
C THR A 457 2.63 -10.10 28.25
N MET A 458 1.93 -8.99 28.53
CA MET A 458 1.62 -8.57 29.90
C MET A 458 0.70 -9.57 30.61
N GLY A 459 -0.32 -10.09 29.93
CA GLY A 459 -1.19 -11.15 30.46
C GLY A 459 -0.42 -12.41 30.84
N LEU A 460 0.49 -12.86 29.95
CA LEU A 460 1.39 -13.99 30.25
C LEU A 460 2.31 -13.70 31.43
N ALA A 461 2.84 -12.48 31.56
CA ALA A 461 3.69 -12.10 32.67
C ALA A 461 2.93 -12.14 34.00
N LEU A 462 1.71 -11.61 34.05
CA LEU A 462 0.85 -11.66 35.23
C LEU A 462 0.47 -13.08 35.62
N ALA A 463 0.16 -13.94 34.63
CA ALA A 463 -0.10 -15.35 34.86
C ALA A 463 1.14 -16.07 35.45
N ALA A 464 2.32 -15.88 34.85
CA ALA A 464 3.57 -16.45 35.37
C ALA A 464 3.89 -15.95 36.79
N GLN A 465 3.62 -14.68 37.08
CA GLN A 465 3.81 -14.10 38.40
C GLN A 465 2.88 -14.73 39.46
N SER A 466 1.68 -15.13 39.05
CA SER A 466 0.64 -15.64 39.94
C SER A 466 0.71 -17.16 40.14
N LEU A 467 1.16 -17.90 39.13
CA LEU A 467 1.18 -19.37 39.13
C LEU A 467 2.51 -19.97 39.61
N LEU A 468 3.61 -19.21 39.57
CA LEU A 468 4.94 -19.73 39.91
C LEU A 468 5.40 -19.19 41.26
N ASP A 469 5.58 -20.08 42.23
CA ASP A 469 6.10 -19.70 43.55
C ASP A 469 7.61 -19.47 43.51
N MET A 470 8.35 -20.37 42.83
CA MET A 470 9.82 -20.34 42.79
C MET A 470 10.34 -19.12 42.02
N THR A 471 11.23 -18.36 42.68
CA THR A 471 11.76 -17.09 42.16
C THR A 471 12.52 -17.25 40.84
N TRP A 472 13.28 -18.34 40.69
CA TRP A 472 14.11 -18.56 39.52
C TRP A 472 13.31 -18.96 38.28
N GLN A 473 12.31 -19.84 38.44
CA GLN A 473 11.41 -20.25 37.37
C GLN A 473 10.65 -19.03 36.84
N ARG A 474 10.20 -18.18 37.76
CA ARG A 474 9.53 -16.93 37.44
C ARG A 474 10.41 -15.99 36.62
N GLN A 475 11.66 -15.76 37.05
CA GLN A 475 12.60 -14.90 36.31
C GLN A 475 12.96 -15.46 34.93
N ASN A 476 13.06 -16.78 34.80
CA ASN A 476 13.32 -17.46 33.54
C ASN A 476 12.13 -17.32 32.58
N ILE A 477 10.91 -17.58 33.05
CA ILE A 477 9.70 -17.40 32.22
C ILE A 477 9.51 -15.93 31.84
N MET A 478 9.76 -14.99 32.75
CA MET A 478 9.74 -13.55 32.43
C MET A 478 10.77 -13.16 31.37
N PHE A 479 11.95 -13.78 31.38
CA PHE A 479 12.94 -13.58 30.31
C PHE A 479 12.37 -14.02 28.96
N TRP A 480 11.76 -15.20 28.88
CA TRP A 480 11.18 -15.73 27.64
C TRP A 480 9.96 -14.95 27.16
N ILE A 481 9.09 -14.49 28.06
CA ILE A 481 7.95 -13.62 27.71
C ILE A 481 8.44 -12.31 27.08
N ARG A 482 9.46 -11.70 27.67
CA ARG A 482 10.10 -10.49 27.12
C ARG A 482 10.73 -10.78 25.74
N THR A 483 11.39 -11.93 25.58
CA THR A 483 11.97 -12.36 24.29
C THR A 483 10.87 -12.58 23.24
N LEU A 484 9.74 -13.19 23.63
CA LEU A 484 8.57 -13.39 22.77
C LEU A 484 8.01 -12.07 22.27
N TYR A 485 7.90 -11.05 23.13
CA TYR A 485 7.50 -9.71 22.69
C TYR A 485 8.46 -9.11 21.67
N GLY A 486 9.77 -9.32 21.85
CA GLY A 486 10.77 -8.96 20.84
C GLY A 486 10.51 -9.66 19.51
N LEU A 487 10.25 -10.96 19.52
CA LEU A 487 9.92 -11.73 18.30
C LEU A 487 8.61 -11.27 17.64
N LEU A 488 7.61 -10.87 18.41
CA LEU A 488 6.37 -10.29 17.89
C LEU A 488 6.58 -8.94 17.18
N SER A 489 7.76 -8.31 17.30
CA SER A 489 8.09 -7.11 16.50
C SER A 489 8.47 -7.42 15.04
N LEU A 490 8.41 -8.69 14.60
CA LEU A 490 8.71 -9.12 13.24
C LEU A 490 7.97 -8.34 12.12
N PRO A 491 6.67 -7.99 12.24
CA PRO A 491 5.95 -7.28 11.18
C PRO A 491 6.52 -5.90 10.81
N TYR A 492 7.40 -5.32 11.65
CA TYR A 492 8.08 -4.07 11.36
C TYR A 492 9.32 -4.24 10.45
N LEU A 493 9.88 -5.46 10.38
CA LEU A 493 11.09 -5.75 9.62
C LEU A 493 10.94 -5.45 8.10
N PRO A 494 9.83 -5.84 7.42
CA PRO A 494 9.64 -5.54 6.00
C PRO A 494 9.64 -4.04 5.70
N PHE A 495 9.17 -3.19 6.61
CA PHE A 495 9.17 -1.73 6.44
C PHE A 495 10.56 -1.13 6.42
N LYS A 496 11.57 -1.85 6.94
CA LYS A 496 12.97 -1.40 6.83
C LYS A 496 13.57 -1.68 5.45
N ILE A 497 12.89 -2.49 4.62
CA ILE A 497 13.28 -2.75 3.24
C ILE A 497 12.90 -1.52 2.39
N PRO A 498 13.85 -0.87 1.72
CA PRO A 498 13.63 0.43 1.07
C PRO A 498 12.56 0.43 -0.02
N LEU A 499 12.30 -0.72 -0.64
CA LEU A 499 11.26 -0.88 -1.66
C LEU A 499 9.87 -0.86 -1.02
N VAL A 500 9.70 -1.60 0.07
CA VAL A 500 8.44 -1.74 0.79
C VAL A 500 8.09 -0.47 1.55
N GLU A 501 9.10 0.22 2.10
CA GLU A 501 8.94 1.48 2.81
C GLU A 501 8.17 2.54 1.99
N ASN A 502 8.54 2.71 0.71
CA ASN A 502 7.92 3.71 -0.17
C ASN A 502 6.45 3.39 -0.46
N VAL A 503 6.11 2.11 -0.54
CA VAL A 503 4.76 1.65 -0.85
C VAL A 503 3.87 1.77 0.39
N LEU A 504 4.36 1.37 1.56
CA LEU A 504 3.53 1.26 2.77
C LEU A 504 3.42 2.55 3.58
N LEU A 505 4.44 3.41 3.59
CA LEU A 505 4.41 4.62 4.43
C LEU A 505 3.69 5.79 3.77
N HIS A 506 3.56 5.82 2.44
CA HIS A 506 2.98 6.96 1.69
C HIS A 506 3.55 8.35 2.05
N THR A 507 4.67 8.43 2.75
CA THR A 507 5.33 9.67 3.15
C THR A 507 6.41 10.06 2.16
N CYS A 508 6.60 11.37 1.96
CA CYS A 508 7.78 11.85 1.24
C CYS A 508 9.06 11.48 2.00
N ARG A 509 10.05 10.92 1.30
CA ARG A 509 11.34 10.60 1.91
C ARG A 509 12.09 11.87 2.32
N MET A 510 12.42 11.94 3.60
CA MET A 510 13.16 13.02 4.23
C MET A 510 14.47 12.50 4.81
N GLY A 511 15.50 13.33 4.83
CA GLY A 511 16.78 13.07 5.49
C GLY A 511 17.29 14.34 6.17
N TYR A 512 18.47 14.27 6.78
CA TYR A 512 19.12 15.43 7.37
C TYR A 512 20.24 15.95 6.48
N ASP A 513 20.39 17.27 6.39
CA ASP A 513 21.56 17.91 5.79
C ASP A 513 22.74 17.97 6.78
N ALA A 514 23.91 18.43 6.32
CA ALA A 514 25.11 18.57 7.16
C ALA A 514 24.92 19.57 8.33
N ARG A 515 23.86 20.39 8.31
CA ARG A 515 23.48 21.32 9.38
C ARG A 515 22.44 20.73 10.33
N GLY A 516 22.01 19.48 10.12
CA GLY A 516 21.01 18.79 10.94
C GLY A 516 19.57 19.26 10.68
N ARG A 517 19.30 19.92 9.55
CA ARG A 517 17.95 20.31 9.13
C ARG A 517 17.30 19.15 8.37
N THR A 518 16.04 18.89 8.67
CA THR A 518 15.22 17.92 7.93
C THR A 518 14.93 18.48 6.54
N VAL A 519 15.39 17.80 5.51
CA VAL A 519 15.24 18.20 4.10
C VAL A 519 14.77 17.01 3.28
N ARG A 520 14.13 17.30 2.13
CA ARG A 520 13.71 16.25 1.21
C ARG A 520 14.93 15.52 0.65
N MET A 521 14.85 14.20 0.56
CA MET A 521 15.91 13.42 -0.07
C MET A 521 16.10 13.87 -1.53
N VAL A 522 17.33 14.20 -1.87
CA VAL A 522 17.70 14.53 -3.25
C VAL A 522 18.05 13.22 -3.93
N LYS A 523 17.22 12.80 -4.88
CA LYS A 523 17.56 11.68 -5.77
C LYS A 523 18.85 12.09 -6.48
N GLY A 524 19.94 11.34 -6.21
CA GLY A 524 21.33 11.75 -6.45
C GLY A 524 21.45 12.71 -7.62
N ALA A 525 21.83 13.96 -7.36
CA ALA A 525 22.07 14.91 -8.41
C ALA A 525 23.07 14.27 -9.38
N PRO A 526 22.81 14.23 -10.70
CA PRO A 526 23.80 13.76 -11.65
C PRO A 526 25.06 14.56 -11.34
N SER A 527 26.15 13.86 -11.00
CA SER A 527 27.43 14.50 -10.72
C SER A 527 27.71 15.38 -11.90
N SER A 528 27.55 16.70 -11.73
CA SER A 528 27.93 17.68 -12.73
C SER A 528 29.37 17.35 -13.04
N SER A 529 29.58 16.79 -14.23
CA SER A 529 30.88 16.41 -14.75
C SER A 529 31.81 17.57 -14.44
N ALA A 530 32.75 17.33 -13.52
CA ALA A 530 33.85 18.24 -13.30
C ALA A 530 34.61 18.29 -14.63
N THR A 531 34.33 19.34 -15.39
CA THR A 531 35.12 19.80 -16.54
C THR A 531 36.46 20.31 -16.06
#